data_AF-A0A7S3HGT2-F1
#
_entry.id   AF-A0A7S3HGT2-F1
#
_cell.length_a   1.000
_cell.length_b   1.000
_cell.length_c   1.000
_cell.angle_alpha   90.00
_cell.angle_beta   90.00
_cell.angle_gamma   90.00
#
_symmetry.space_group_name_H-M   'P 1'
#
loop_
_entity.id
_entity.type
_entity.pdbx_description
1 polymer ?
#
loop_
_entity_poly.entity_id
_entity_poly.type
_entity_poly.pdbx_seq_one_letter_code
_entity_poly.pdbx_strand_id
1 'polypeptide(L)'
;FFFEAKMDSVGSELASSASEMADTAVASTGVAQKGQAARRSSRRKRSQDRRAKENGVTMPSEITLDLIVNRSENLSLSQLNMLISQLGYVPYNLVEIGASSDGPEPVTQVAKLYPMNKSDSSGRYMERHLPFPTMFWLCCPDIHTKICELEVDGWVIKLQKRLTGSDESAAYLAAMEQAHKQYAAERWALLSEADKSLIEENGWLDSLKHSGVAGMKEFTGVKCLHTHYAHHLARPEHGNIIGVWVHELLLLKEQEIANSV
;
A
#
# COMPACT_ATOMS: atom_id res chain seq x y z
N PHE A 1 29.84 54.64 -35.00
CA PHE A 1 29.94 55.04 -33.59
C PHE A 1 30.05 53.76 -32.78
N PHE A 2 31.28 53.26 -32.56
CA PHE A 2 32.03 53.33 -31.27
C PHE A 2 31.28 52.56 -30.15
N PHE A 3 31.81 51.56 -29.45
CA PHE A 3 33.19 51.19 -29.17
C PHE A 3 33.30 49.74 -28.63
N GLU A 4 34.48 49.17 -28.79
CA GLU A 4 35.01 47.90 -28.29
C GLU A 4 35.69 48.13 -26.91
N ALA A 5 35.60 47.19 -25.94
CA ALA A 5 36.63 46.98 -24.90
C ALA A 5 36.35 45.78 -23.95
N LYS A 6 37.11 44.71 -24.18
CA LYS A 6 37.90 43.85 -23.25
C LYS A 6 37.68 43.95 -21.73
N MET A 7 37.55 42.79 -21.07
CA MET A 7 38.27 42.48 -19.82
C MET A 7 38.37 40.95 -19.58
N ASP A 8 39.59 40.44 -19.59
CA ASP A 8 39.98 39.12 -19.08
C ASP A 8 40.39 39.23 -17.60
N SER A 9 40.30 38.10 -16.88
CA SER A 9 41.03 37.74 -15.66
C SER A 9 40.54 38.27 -14.29
N VAL A 10 39.71 37.45 -13.62
CA VAL A 10 39.87 37.17 -12.17
C VAL A 10 39.58 35.69 -11.95
N GLY A 11 40.61 34.94 -11.58
CA GLY A 11 40.57 33.53 -11.27
C GLY A 11 40.14 33.21 -9.82
N SER A 12 39.54 32.03 -9.69
CA SER A 12 39.94 30.97 -8.75
C SER A 12 39.92 31.16 -7.22
N GLU A 13 39.04 32.00 -6.65
CA GLU A 13 38.81 31.96 -5.18
C GLU A 13 37.38 31.56 -4.75
N LEU A 14 36.46 31.34 -5.68
CA LEU A 14 35.06 31.02 -5.35
C LEU A 14 34.73 29.51 -5.33
N ALA A 15 35.67 28.63 -5.66
CA ALA A 15 35.43 27.18 -5.76
C ALA A 15 35.74 26.40 -4.47
N SER A 16 36.40 27.01 -3.47
CA SER A 16 36.76 26.34 -2.20
C SER A 16 35.66 26.48 -1.12
N SER A 17 34.97 27.63 -1.07
CA SER A 17 33.96 27.95 -0.04
C SER A 17 32.60 27.24 -0.25
N ALA A 18 32.26 26.88 -1.48
CA ALA A 18 30.98 26.24 -1.79
C ALA A 18 30.93 24.73 -1.44
N SER A 19 32.09 24.06 -1.34
CA SER A 19 32.17 22.63 -1.01
C SER A 19 31.95 22.37 0.48
N GLU A 20 32.52 23.19 1.37
CA GLU A 20 32.39 23.00 2.83
C GLU A 20 30.99 23.37 3.35
N MET A 21 30.30 24.32 2.71
CA MET A 21 28.91 24.67 3.09
C MET A 21 27.89 23.61 2.64
N ALA A 22 28.17 22.86 1.58
CA ALA A 22 27.29 21.79 1.09
C ALA A 22 27.37 20.54 1.99
N ASP A 23 28.58 20.14 2.42
CA ASP A 23 28.77 18.95 3.28
C ASP A 23 28.18 19.15 4.68
N THR A 24 28.22 20.36 5.21
CA THR A 24 27.63 20.69 6.53
C THR A 24 26.09 20.68 6.49
N ALA A 25 25.48 21.05 5.36
CA ALA A 25 24.03 21.03 5.17
C ALA A 25 23.47 19.60 4.97
N VAL A 26 24.21 18.73 4.27
CA VAL A 26 23.84 17.31 4.07
C VAL A 26 23.94 16.52 5.38
N ALA A 27 24.95 16.81 6.22
CA ALA A 27 25.09 16.17 7.53
C ALA A 27 23.97 16.57 8.51
N SER A 28 23.55 17.84 8.53
CA SER A 28 22.50 18.32 9.45
C SER A 28 21.09 17.83 9.06
N THR A 29 20.81 17.67 7.77
CA THR A 29 19.53 17.15 7.26
C THR A 29 19.39 15.64 7.45
N GLY A 30 20.48 14.87 7.29
CA GLY A 30 20.50 13.42 7.56
C GLY A 30 20.27 13.06 9.03
N VAL A 31 20.80 13.85 9.96
CA VAL A 31 20.58 13.66 11.42
C VAL A 31 19.16 14.05 11.82
N ALA A 32 18.60 15.13 11.25
CA ALA A 32 17.23 15.56 11.50
C ALA A 32 16.18 14.57 10.96
N GLN A 33 16.41 13.98 9.78
CA GLN A 33 15.53 12.96 9.20
C GLN A 33 15.61 11.62 9.95
N LYS A 34 16.81 11.17 10.33
CA LYS A 34 16.98 9.99 11.22
C LYS A 34 16.32 10.20 12.58
N GLY A 35 16.40 11.41 13.15
CA GLY A 35 15.73 11.79 14.39
C GLY A 35 14.20 11.80 14.27
N GLN A 36 13.64 12.23 13.14
CA GLN A 36 12.19 12.18 12.90
C GLN A 36 11.67 10.76 12.62
N ALA A 37 12.42 9.94 11.87
CA ALA A 37 12.08 8.54 11.64
C ALA A 37 12.14 7.72 12.94
N ALA A 38 13.18 7.91 13.76
CA ALA A 38 13.30 7.29 15.08
C ALA A 38 12.21 7.78 16.06
N ARG A 39 11.84 9.05 16.02
CA ARG A 39 10.72 9.59 16.83
C ARG A 39 9.36 9.07 16.35
N ARG A 40 9.16 8.84 15.05
CA ARG A 40 7.95 8.23 14.48
C ARG A 40 7.87 6.74 14.80
N SER A 41 8.98 6.00 14.74
CA SER A 41 9.05 4.60 15.15
C SER A 41 8.84 4.44 16.66
N SER A 42 9.43 5.32 17.48
CA SER A 42 9.21 5.32 18.93
C SER A 42 7.77 5.69 19.32
N ARG A 43 7.11 6.55 18.52
CA ARG A 43 5.70 6.93 18.73
C ARG A 43 4.74 5.82 18.27
N ARG A 44 5.06 5.10 17.19
CA ARG A 44 4.33 3.90 16.75
C ARG A 44 4.49 2.76 17.74
N LYS A 45 5.71 2.52 18.24
CA LYS A 45 6.01 1.55 19.29
C LYS A 45 5.30 1.91 20.61
N ARG A 46 5.35 3.16 21.07
CA ARG A 46 4.58 3.60 22.26
C ARG A 46 3.07 3.53 22.09
N SER A 47 2.54 3.73 20.87
CA SER A 47 1.11 3.59 20.56
C SER A 47 0.69 2.12 20.53
N GLN A 48 1.53 1.24 19.98
CA GLN A 48 1.35 -0.22 20.00
C GLN A 48 1.49 -0.79 21.42
N ASP A 49 2.46 -0.33 22.20
CA ASP A 49 2.68 -0.71 23.59
C ASP A 49 1.55 -0.18 24.51
N ARG A 50 0.99 1.01 24.22
CA ARG A 50 -0.22 1.51 24.89
C ARG A 50 -1.44 0.67 24.52
N ARG A 51 -1.62 0.30 23.24
CA ARG A 51 -2.68 -0.64 22.81
C ARG A 51 -2.55 -2.01 23.48
N ALA A 52 -1.33 -2.51 23.65
CA ALA A 52 -1.04 -3.78 24.33
C ALA A 52 -1.20 -3.71 25.86
N LYS A 53 -1.11 -2.51 26.46
CA LYS A 53 -1.32 -2.28 27.90
C LYS A 53 -2.77 -1.89 28.26
N GLU A 54 -3.48 -1.19 27.38
CA GLU A 54 -4.88 -0.82 27.57
C GLU A 54 -5.83 -1.99 27.24
N ASN A 55 -5.45 -2.86 26.30
CA ASN A 55 -6.06 -4.16 26.12
C ASN A 55 -5.19 -5.18 26.85
N GLY A 56 -5.49 -5.53 28.10
CA GLY A 56 -4.82 -6.68 28.73
C GLY A 56 -4.99 -7.93 27.87
N VAL A 57 -4.03 -8.19 26.97
CA VAL A 57 -4.09 -9.33 26.04
C VAL A 57 -3.58 -10.54 26.79
N THR A 58 -4.47 -11.17 27.56
CA THR A 58 -4.55 -12.62 27.51
C THR A 58 -5.00 -12.98 26.10
N MET A 59 -4.14 -13.66 25.34
CA MET A 59 -4.49 -14.26 24.05
C MET A 59 -5.81 -15.02 24.22
N PRO A 60 -6.86 -14.79 23.41
CA PRO A 60 -7.97 -15.72 23.37
C PRO A 60 -7.38 -17.05 22.87
N SER A 61 -7.49 -18.08 23.69
CA SER A 61 -6.97 -19.43 23.43
C SER A 61 -7.67 -20.16 22.28
N GLU A 62 -8.54 -19.48 21.53
CA GLU A 62 -9.11 -19.94 20.28
C GLU A 62 -9.19 -18.72 19.37
N ILE A 63 -8.57 -18.79 18.18
CA ILE A 63 -8.97 -17.88 17.10
C ILE A 63 -10.46 -18.11 16.95
N THR A 64 -11.29 -17.13 17.31
CA THR A 64 -12.75 -17.24 17.21
C THR A 64 -13.12 -17.14 15.73
N LEU A 65 -12.70 -18.14 14.94
CA LEU A 65 -12.94 -18.23 13.50
C LEU A 65 -14.43 -18.11 13.21
N ASP A 66 -15.29 -18.46 14.17
CA ASP A 66 -16.74 -18.25 14.14
C ASP A 66 -17.15 -16.79 13.90
N LEU A 67 -16.29 -15.82 14.26
CA LEU A 67 -16.51 -14.40 13.98
C LEU A 67 -16.15 -14.02 12.53
N ILE A 68 -15.43 -14.87 11.81
CA ILE A 68 -15.02 -14.68 10.42
C ILE A 68 -15.98 -15.46 9.50
N VAL A 69 -17.13 -14.85 9.25
CA VAL A 69 -18.31 -15.51 8.67
C VAL A 69 -18.12 -15.89 7.20
N ASN A 70 -17.44 -15.06 6.41
CA ASN A 70 -17.30 -15.22 4.96
C ASN A 70 -15.98 -15.89 4.54
N ARG A 71 -15.34 -16.64 5.45
CA ARG A 71 -14.06 -17.30 5.18
C ARG A 71 -14.23 -18.51 4.27
N SER A 72 -13.24 -18.77 3.44
CA SER A 72 -13.10 -19.99 2.66
C SER A 72 -12.79 -21.17 3.58
N GLU A 73 -13.43 -22.31 3.34
CA GLU A 73 -13.17 -23.57 4.04
C GLU A 73 -11.75 -24.12 3.73
N ASN A 74 -11.13 -23.65 2.65
CA ASN A 74 -9.80 -24.09 2.21
C ASN A 74 -8.64 -23.34 2.91
N LEU A 75 -8.93 -22.42 3.84
CA LEU A 75 -7.89 -21.74 4.60
C LEU A 75 -7.17 -22.70 5.56
N SER A 76 -5.89 -22.93 5.29
CA SER A 76 -5.04 -23.76 6.16
C SER A 76 -4.65 -23.04 7.45
N LEU A 77 -4.36 -23.82 8.50
CA LEU A 77 -3.81 -23.31 9.75
C LEU A 77 -2.47 -22.59 9.54
N SER A 78 -1.64 -23.06 8.60
CA SER A 78 -0.36 -22.43 8.27
C SER A 78 -0.56 -21.00 7.75
N GLN A 79 -1.49 -20.80 6.82
CA GLN A 79 -1.83 -19.48 6.28
C GLN A 79 -2.39 -18.54 7.37
N LEU A 80 -3.26 -19.05 8.26
CA LEU A 80 -3.79 -18.27 9.38
C LEU A 80 -2.69 -17.84 10.35
N ASN A 81 -1.79 -18.77 10.72
CA ASN A 81 -0.65 -18.46 11.58
C ASN A 81 0.30 -17.46 10.92
N MET A 82 0.51 -17.56 9.61
CA MET A 82 1.30 -16.60 8.85
C MET A 82 0.66 -15.21 8.88
N LEU A 83 -0.66 -15.10 8.67
CA LEU A 83 -1.37 -13.82 8.78
C LEU A 83 -1.23 -13.21 10.18
N ILE A 84 -1.38 -14.00 11.23
CA ILE A 84 -1.21 -13.54 12.62
C ILE A 84 0.21 -13.05 12.85
N SER A 85 1.22 -13.80 12.40
CA SER A 85 2.62 -13.40 12.52
C SER A 85 2.91 -12.07 11.83
N GLN A 86 2.36 -11.86 10.64
CA GLN A 86 2.61 -10.66 9.83
C GLN A 86 1.79 -9.43 10.26
N LEU A 87 0.51 -9.61 10.59
CA LEU A 87 -0.41 -8.51 10.91
C LEU A 87 -0.56 -8.26 12.42
N GLY A 88 -0.27 -9.26 13.25
CA GLY A 88 -0.56 -9.28 14.69
C GLY A 88 -2.02 -9.62 15.03
N TYR A 89 -2.86 -9.89 14.04
CA TYR A 89 -4.27 -10.26 14.18
C TYR A 89 -4.80 -10.94 12.90
N VAL A 90 -6.02 -11.50 12.95
CA VAL A 90 -6.75 -11.96 11.75
C VAL A 90 -7.90 -11.00 11.46
N PRO A 91 -8.04 -10.47 10.23
CA PRO A 91 -9.17 -9.61 9.87
C PRO A 91 -10.51 -10.36 10.02
N TYR A 92 -11.50 -9.73 10.66
CA TYR A 92 -12.84 -10.33 10.83
C TYR A 92 -13.58 -10.54 9.51
N ASN A 93 -13.19 -9.82 8.46
CA ASN A 93 -13.71 -9.96 7.12
C ASN A 93 -12.77 -10.76 6.21
N LEU A 94 -11.86 -11.58 6.74
CA LEU A 94 -11.04 -12.46 5.90
C LEU A 94 -11.91 -13.42 5.09
N VAL A 95 -11.67 -13.49 3.78
CA VAL A 95 -12.27 -14.47 2.88
C VAL A 95 -11.26 -15.57 2.60
N GLU A 96 -10.12 -15.23 2.02
CA GLU A 96 -9.10 -16.20 1.59
C GLU A 96 -7.73 -15.52 1.45
N ILE A 97 -6.70 -16.31 1.12
CA ILE A 97 -5.42 -15.75 0.69
C ILE A 97 -5.54 -15.34 -0.78
N GLY A 98 -5.33 -14.06 -1.06
CA GLY A 98 -5.40 -13.50 -2.41
C GLY A 98 -4.12 -13.73 -3.23
N ALA A 99 -2.96 -13.77 -2.57
CA ALA A 99 -1.68 -14.08 -3.20
C ALA A 99 -0.67 -14.61 -2.18
N SER A 100 0.20 -15.51 -2.61
CA SER A 100 1.36 -15.99 -1.85
C SER A 100 2.61 -15.93 -2.73
N SER A 101 3.78 -15.92 -2.10
CA SER A 101 5.03 -16.07 -2.83
C SER A 101 5.15 -17.45 -3.47
N ASP A 102 5.95 -17.54 -4.52
CA ASP A 102 6.39 -18.82 -5.05
C ASP A 102 7.35 -19.52 -4.08
N GLY A 103 7.50 -20.83 -4.25
CA GLY A 103 8.47 -21.65 -3.51
C GLY A 103 7.84 -22.75 -2.64
N PRO A 104 8.68 -23.57 -1.99
CA PRO A 104 8.23 -24.71 -1.21
C PRO A 104 7.50 -24.31 0.08
N GLU A 105 7.86 -23.15 0.65
CA GLU A 105 7.25 -22.58 1.86
C GLU A 105 6.65 -21.20 1.52
N PRO A 106 5.47 -21.16 0.91
CA PRO A 106 4.90 -19.93 0.36
C PRO A 106 4.49 -18.95 1.47
N VAL A 107 4.97 -17.71 1.37
CA VAL A 107 4.63 -16.62 2.28
C VAL A 107 3.35 -15.96 1.82
N THR A 108 2.40 -15.77 2.73
CA THR A 108 1.16 -15.03 2.44
C THR A 108 1.46 -13.56 2.16
N GLN A 109 1.21 -13.11 0.93
CA GLN A 109 1.48 -11.74 0.52
C GLN A 109 0.25 -10.84 0.60
N VAL A 110 -0.91 -11.35 0.20
CA VAL A 110 -2.16 -10.60 0.15
C VAL A 110 -3.30 -11.42 0.73
N ALA A 111 -4.11 -10.81 1.61
CA ALA A 111 -5.40 -11.34 2.03
C ALA A 111 -6.52 -10.75 1.17
N LYS A 112 -7.48 -11.60 0.78
CA LYS A 112 -8.75 -11.16 0.20
C LYS A 112 -9.78 -11.01 1.32
N LEU A 113 -10.45 -9.86 1.33
CA LEU A 113 -11.34 -9.42 2.39
C LEU A 113 -12.75 -9.19 1.84
N TYR A 114 -13.73 -9.51 2.67
CA TYR A 114 -15.14 -9.32 2.41
C TYR A 114 -15.47 -7.82 2.50
N PRO A 115 -16.34 -7.28 1.62
CA PRO A 115 -16.58 -5.83 1.55
C PRO A 115 -17.40 -5.25 2.71
N MET A 116 -17.82 -6.10 3.65
CA MET A 116 -18.43 -5.75 4.93
C MET A 116 -17.55 -6.25 6.06
N ASN A 117 -17.33 -5.43 7.08
CA ASN A 117 -16.44 -5.74 8.19
C ASN A 117 -17.13 -5.59 9.55
N LYS A 118 -16.74 -6.43 10.51
CA LYS A 118 -17.18 -6.39 11.91
C LYS A 118 -16.13 -5.74 12.82
N SER A 119 -15.38 -4.78 12.30
CA SER A 119 -14.53 -3.93 13.12
C SER A 119 -14.63 -2.46 12.76
N ASP A 120 -14.47 -1.60 13.75
CA ASP A 120 -14.29 -0.17 13.52
C ASP A 120 -12.92 0.14 12.89
N SER A 121 -12.67 1.41 12.55
CA SER A 121 -11.39 1.86 11.97
C SER A 121 -10.19 1.68 12.92
N SER A 122 -10.43 1.43 14.21
CA SER A 122 -9.37 1.14 15.17
C SER A 122 -9.02 -0.36 15.24
N GLY A 123 -9.85 -1.22 14.63
CA GLY A 123 -9.71 -2.68 14.65
C GLY A 123 -10.47 -3.37 15.79
N ARG A 124 -11.33 -2.64 16.52
CA ARG A 124 -12.16 -3.25 17.58
C ARG A 124 -13.39 -3.89 16.98
N TYR A 125 -13.75 -5.06 17.50
CA TYR A 125 -14.96 -5.78 17.09
C TYR A 125 -16.22 -4.92 17.24
N MET A 126 -17.13 -5.03 16.27
CA MET A 126 -18.44 -4.38 16.25
C MET A 126 -19.52 -5.43 15.95
N GLU A 127 -20.66 -5.35 16.64
CA GLU A 127 -21.79 -6.25 16.38
C GLU A 127 -22.41 -6.00 15.00
N ARG A 128 -22.45 -4.73 14.57
CA ARG A 128 -22.95 -4.33 13.25
C ARG A 128 -21.87 -4.43 12.18
N HIS A 129 -22.29 -4.70 10.94
CA HIS A 129 -21.43 -4.60 9.78
C HIS A 129 -21.18 -3.13 9.38
N LEU A 130 -19.95 -2.85 8.96
CA LEU A 130 -19.51 -1.57 8.43
C LEU A 130 -18.93 -1.78 7.01
N PRO A 131 -19.11 -0.84 6.08
CA PRO A 131 -18.56 -0.95 4.74
C PRO A 131 -17.02 -0.95 4.80
N PHE A 132 -16.41 -1.86 4.04
CA PHE A 132 -14.96 -1.98 3.94
C PHE A 132 -14.55 -2.01 2.46
N PRO A 133 -14.15 -0.86 1.87
CA PRO A 133 -14.02 -0.72 0.42
C PRO A 133 -12.82 -1.47 -0.17
N THR A 134 -11.87 -1.92 0.66
CA THR A 134 -10.64 -2.60 0.23
C THR A 134 -10.81 -4.12 0.29
N MET A 135 -10.77 -4.80 -0.85
CA MET A 135 -10.77 -6.27 -0.90
C MET A 135 -9.38 -6.88 -0.74
N PHE A 136 -8.33 -6.29 -1.34
CA PHE A 136 -6.99 -6.87 -1.33
C PHE A 136 -6.12 -6.11 -0.34
N TRP A 137 -5.77 -6.79 0.76
CA TRP A 137 -4.95 -6.25 1.84
C TRP A 137 -3.55 -6.81 1.75
N LEU A 138 -2.54 -5.94 1.59
CA LEU A 138 -1.13 -6.35 1.57
C LEU A 138 -0.68 -6.73 2.98
N CYS A 139 -0.28 -7.98 3.18
CA CYS A 139 0.05 -8.54 4.49
C CYS A 139 1.56 -8.68 4.71
N CYS A 140 2.34 -9.00 3.67
CA CYS A 140 3.77 -9.27 3.82
C CYS A 140 4.53 -8.01 4.30
N PRO A 141 5.18 -8.05 5.49
CA PRO A 141 5.87 -6.89 6.06
C PRO A 141 7.04 -6.40 5.20
N ASP A 142 7.74 -7.31 4.54
CA ASP A 142 8.91 -6.97 3.71
C ASP A 142 8.48 -6.20 2.45
N ILE A 143 7.49 -6.72 1.73
CA ILE A 143 6.91 -6.05 0.56
C ILE A 143 6.33 -4.70 0.96
N HIS A 144 5.55 -4.67 2.05
CA HIS A 144 4.98 -3.43 2.56
C HIS A 144 6.06 -2.38 2.87
N THR A 145 7.17 -2.78 3.49
CA THR A 145 8.28 -1.88 3.80
C THR A 145 8.91 -1.31 2.52
N LYS A 146 9.23 -2.15 1.54
CA LYS A 146 9.80 -1.71 0.26
C LYS A 146 8.86 -0.74 -0.48
N ILE A 147 7.56 -0.99 -0.46
CA ILE A 147 6.58 -0.09 -1.08
C ILE A 147 6.46 1.24 -0.31
N CYS A 148 6.49 1.20 1.02
CA CYS A 148 6.51 2.43 1.82
C CYS A 148 7.73 3.31 1.49
N GLU A 149 8.91 2.71 1.25
CA GLU A 149 10.08 3.45 0.79
C GLU A 149 9.81 4.11 -0.57
N LEU A 150 9.22 3.38 -1.53
CA LEU A 150 8.83 3.98 -2.82
C LEU A 150 7.87 5.17 -2.63
N GLU A 151 6.87 5.03 -1.75
CA GLU A 151 5.94 6.11 -1.45
C GLU A 151 6.63 7.34 -0.83
N VAL A 152 7.59 7.12 0.09
CA VAL A 152 8.41 8.18 0.69
C VAL A 152 9.31 8.86 -0.34
N ASP A 153 9.86 8.09 -1.29
CA ASP A 153 10.69 8.58 -2.39
C ASP A 153 9.88 9.30 -3.50
N GLY A 154 8.59 9.54 -3.27
CA GLY A 154 7.70 10.31 -4.12
C GLY A 154 7.22 9.57 -5.37
N TRP A 155 7.28 8.23 -5.39
CA TRP A 155 6.89 7.46 -6.57
C TRP A 155 5.43 7.59 -6.95
N VAL A 156 4.52 7.87 -6.01
CA VAL A 156 3.11 8.18 -6.34
C VAL A 156 3.01 9.31 -7.37
N ILE A 157 3.74 10.41 -7.15
CA ILE A 157 3.74 11.57 -8.05
C ILE A 157 4.43 11.23 -9.38
N LYS A 158 5.54 10.48 -9.33
CA LYS A 158 6.28 10.05 -10.53
C LYS A 158 5.41 9.15 -11.42
N LEU A 159 4.72 8.17 -10.84
CA LEU A 159 3.82 7.27 -11.57
C LEU A 159 2.56 7.99 -12.05
N GLN A 160 2.02 8.95 -11.30
CA GLN A 160 0.94 9.80 -11.79
C GLN A 160 1.36 10.58 -13.04
N LYS A 161 2.55 11.18 -13.04
CA LYS A 161 3.09 11.89 -14.21
C LYS A 161 3.28 10.95 -15.39
N ARG A 162 3.76 9.72 -15.16
CA ARG A 162 3.89 8.69 -16.20
C ARG A 162 2.53 8.29 -16.77
N LEU A 163 1.52 8.12 -15.90
CA LEU A 163 0.16 7.72 -16.29
C LEU A 163 -0.50 8.70 -17.26
N THR A 164 -0.27 10.01 -17.10
CA THR A 164 -0.99 11.06 -17.83
C THR A 164 -0.10 11.92 -18.75
N GLY A 165 1.21 11.70 -18.75
CA GLY A 165 2.18 12.61 -19.37
C GLY A 165 3.05 11.98 -20.46
N SER A 166 2.78 10.74 -20.88
CA SER A 166 3.48 10.07 -21.99
C SER A 166 2.60 9.92 -23.24
N ASP A 167 3.22 9.59 -24.38
CA ASP A 167 2.49 9.32 -25.62
C ASP A 167 1.56 8.09 -25.49
N GLU A 168 1.89 7.18 -24.59
CA GLU A 168 1.10 5.98 -24.26
C GLU A 168 0.01 6.20 -23.20
N SER A 169 -0.15 7.43 -22.68
CA SER A 169 -1.09 7.73 -21.58
C SER A 169 -2.51 7.24 -21.85
N ALA A 170 -2.97 7.31 -23.10
CA ALA A 170 -4.30 6.80 -23.45
C ALA A 170 -4.45 5.30 -23.17
N ALA A 171 -3.44 4.49 -23.50
CA ALA A 171 -3.44 3.07 -23.21
C ALA A 171 -3.31 2.79 -21.70
N TYR A 172 -2.49 3.55 -20.98
CA TYR A 172 -2.33 3.40 -19.54
C TYR A 172 -3.62 3.75 -18.77
N LEU A 173 -4.29 4.83 -19.16
CA LEU A 173 -5.57 5.22 -18.57
C LEU A 173 -6.67 4.19 -18.85
N ALA A 174 -6.72 3.62 -20.06
CA ALA A 174 -7.65 2.55 -20.38
C ALA A 174 -7.41 1.29 -19.52
N ALA A 175 -6.15 0.88 -19.35
CA ALA A 175 -5.80 -0.24 -18.47
C ALA A 175 -6.15 0.04 -16.99
N MET A 176 -5.89 1.26 -16.52
CA MET A 176 -6.23 1.69 -15.16
C MET A 176 -7.76 1.67 -14.91
N GLU A 177 -8.54 2.23 -15.84
CA GLU A 177 -9.99 2.21 -15.81
C GLU A 177 -10.54 0.78 -15.82
N GLN A 178 -10.03 -0.08 -16.70
CA GLN A 178 -10.43 -1.48 -16.76
C GLN A 178 -10.17 -2.21 -15.44
N ALA A 179 -8.97 -2.06 -14.86
CA ALA A 179 -8.62 -2.67 -13.59
C ALA A 179 -9.53 -2.18 -12.45
N HIS A 180 -9.86 -0.89 -12.41
CA HIS A 180 -10.79 -0.36 -11.41
C HIS A 180 -12.22 -0.90 -11.58
N LYS A 181 -12.72 -1.01 -12.83
CA LYS A 181 -14.04 -1.57 -13.11
C LYS A 181 -14.13 -3.05 -12.74
N GLN A 182 -13.11 -3.84 -13.08
CA GLN A 182 -13.03 -5.25 -12.71
C GLN A 182 -12.99 -5.43 -11.18
N TYR A 183 -12.20 -4.61 -10.48
CA TYR A 183 -12.18 -4.59 -9.03
C TYR A 183 -13.57 -4.27 -8.44
N ALA A 184 -14.25 -3.26 -8.97
CA ALA A 184 -15.58 -2.86 -8.51
C ALA A 184 -16.61 -3.98 -8.73
N ALA A 185 -16.56 -4.63 -9.90
CA ALA A 185 -17.41 -5.76 -10.25
C ALA A 185 -17.17 -6.97 -9.35
N GLU A 186 -15.91 -7.37 -9.13
CA GLU A 186 -15.56 -8.46 -8.22
C GLU A 186 -16.03 -8.15 -6.79
N ARG A 187 -15.83 -6.91 -6.31
CA ARG A 187 -16.30 -6.51 -4.99
C ARG A 187 -17.80 -6.62 -4.83
N TRP A 188 -18.55 -6.18 -5.85
CA TRP A 188 -20.00 -6.29 -5.83
C TRP A 188 -20.48 -7.75 -5.89
N ALA A 189 -19.77 -8.60 -6.65
CA ALA A 189 -20.07 -10.02 -6.79
C ALA A 189 -19.82 -10.83 -5.52
N LEU A 190 -18.89 -10.39 -4.65
CA LEU A 190 -18.63 -11.05 -3.37
C LEU A 190 -19.78 -10.90 -2.37
N LEU A 191 -20.59 -9.85 -2.46
CA LEU A 191 -21.61 -9.56 -1.48
C LEU A 191 -22.81 -10.52 -1.59
N SER A 192 -23.30 -10.98 -0.45
CA SER A 192 -24.59 -11.64 -0.33
C SER A 192 -25.74 -10.69 -0.72
N GLU A 193 -26.88 -11.22 -1.15
CA GLU A 193 -28.06 -10.39 -1.45
C GLU A 193 -28.53 -9.59 -0.23
N ALA A 194 -28.44 -10.19 0.98
CA ALA A 194 -28.77 -9.49 2.22
C ALA A 194 -27.84 -8.29 2.47
N ASP A 195 -26.54 -8.43 2.24
CA ASP A 195 -25.59 -7.31 2.37
C ASP A 195 -25.81 -6.25 1.29
N LYS A 196 -26.16 -6.65 0.06
CA LYS A 196 -26.49 -5.69 -1.01
C LYS A 196 -27.71 -4.83 -0.63
N SER A 197 -28.77 -5.44 -0.09
CA SER A 197 -29.92 -4.70 0.44
C SER A 197 -29.52 -3.75 1.56
N LEU A 198 -28.72 -4.22 2.53
CA LEU A 198 -28.23 -3.37 3.62
C LEU A 198 -27.41 -2.17 3.11
N ILE A 199 -26.58 -2.38 2.09
CA ILE A 199 -25.77 -1.33 1.46
C ILE A 199 -26.64 -0.28 0.78
N GLU A 200 -27.70 -0.70 0.09
CA GLU A 200 -28.66 0.22 -0.54
C GLU A 200 -29.42 1.04 0.51
N GLU A 201 -29.95 0.38 1.54
CA GLU A 201 -30.67 1.03 2.66
C GLU A 201 -29.82 2.07 3.41
N ASN A 202 -28.52 1.79 3.58
CA ASN A 202 -27.60 2.69 4.28
C ASN A 202 -26.90 3.72 3.36
N GLY A 203 -27.23 3.75 2.06
CA GLY A 203 -26.65 4.70 1.11
C GLY A 203 -25.16 4.47 0.81
N TRP A 204 -24.67 3.24 0.92
CA TRP A 204 -23.26 2.88 0.69
C TRP A 204 -22.96 2.42 -0.73
N LEU A 205 -23.94 2.48 -1.62
CA LEU A 205 -23.87 1.96 -2.99
C LEU A 205 -22.64 2.49 -3.76
N ASP A 206 -22.40 3.79 -3.74
CA ASP A 206 -21.25 4.37 -4.44
C ASP A 206 -19.90 3.89 -3.91
N SER A 207 -19.81 3.64 -2.60
CA SER A 207 -18.55 3.21 -1.98
C SER A 207 -18.22 1.78 -2.35
N LEU A 208 -19.22 0.90 -2.44
CA LEU A 208 -19.00 -0.54 -2.61
C LEU A 208 -19.29 -1.07 -4.02
N LYS A 209 -20.12 -0.39 -4.81
CA LYS A 209 -20.44 -0.80 -6.19
C LYS A 209 -19.65 -0.03 -7.25
N HIS A 210 -19.42 1.27 -7.06
CA HIS A 210 -18.89 2.13 -8.13
C HIS A 210 -17.43 2.54 -7.94
N SER A 211 -16.87 2.40 -6.74
CA SER A 211 -15.47 2.72 -6.51
C SER A 211 -14.54 1.57 -6.96
N GLY A 212 -13.34 1.85 -7.44
CA GLY A 212 -12.35 0.81 -7.75
C GLY A 212 -11.38 0.56 -6.60
N VAL A 213 -10.17 0.11 -6.95
CA VAL A 213 -9.00 0.02 -6.06
C VAL A 213 -8.86 1.26 -5.17
N ALA A 214 -8.53 1.06 -3.89
CA ALA A 214 -8.39 2.13 -2.89
C ALA A 214 -9.62 3.04 -2.73
N GLY A 215 -10.82 2.54 -3.07
CA GLY A 215 -12.07 3.31 -3.01
C GLY A 215 -12.06 4.51 -3.96
N MET A 216 -11.32 4.44 -5.07
CA MET A 216 -11.25 5.52 -6.05
C MET A 216 -12.54 5.61 -6.86
N LYS A 217 -13.10 6.80 -7.01
CA LYS A 217 -14.25 7.08 -7.90
C LYS A 217 -13.81 7.63 -9.26
N GLU A 218 -12.63 8.23 -9.28
CA GLU A 218 -11.98 8.79 -10.47
C GLU A 218 -10.76 7.90 -10.78
N PHE A 219 -10.67 7.39 -12.01
CA PHE A 219 -9.71 6.34 -12.39
C PHE A 219 -8.46 6.88 -13.08
N THR A 220 -8.36 8.21 -13.20
CA THR A 220 -7.20 8.92 -13.76
C THR A 220 -6.11 9.23 -12.72
N GLY A 221 -6.39 8.97 -11.44
CA GLY A 221 -5.49 9.25 -10.33
C GLY A 221 -4.67 8.03 -9.85
N VAL A 222 -3.59 8.29 -9.13
CA VAL A 222 -2.80 7.28 -8.42
C VAL A 222 -2.93 7.52 -6.91
N LYS A 223 -3.40 6.53 -6.16
CA LYS A 223 -3.41 6.53 -4.69
C LYS A 223 -2.19 5.78 -4.14
N CYS A 224 -2.25 5.34 -2.89
CA CYS A 224 -1.18 4.59 -2.24
C CYS A 224 -0.83 3.32 -3.03
N LEU A 225 0.46 3.15 -3.31
CA LEU A 225 1.01 2.12 -4.19
C LEU A 225 0.72 0.72 -3.67
N HIS A 226 0.69 0.54 -2.35
CA HIS A 226 0.43 -0.76 -1.73
C HIS A 226 -0.93 -1.34 -2.12
N THR A 227 -1.97 -0.50 -2.34
CA THR A 227 -3.29 -0.99 -2.74
C THR A 227 -3.31 -1.45 -4.20
N HIS A 228 -2.61 -0.73 -5.08
CA HIS A 228 -2.49 -1.12 -6.49
C HIS A 228 -1.65 -2.39 -6.62
N TYR A 229 -0.56 -2.50 -5.86
CA TYR A 229 0.28 -3.69 -5.86
C TYR A 229 -0.43 -4.91 -5.26
N ALA A 230 -1.17 -4.75 -4.15
CA ALA A 230 -1.99 -5.83 -3.60
C ALA A 230 -3.01 -6.36 -4.61
N HIS A 231 -3.66 -5.46 -5.36
CA HIS A 231 -4.56 -5.85 -6.44
C HIS A 231 -3.82 -6.59 -7.56
N HIS A 232 -2.66 -6.09 -7.99
CA HIS A 232 -1.86 -6.73 -9.04
C HIS A 232 -1.37 -8.13 -8.65
N LEU A 233 -0.92 -8.33 -7.40
CA LEU A 233 -0.54 -9.66 -6.91
C LEU A 233 -1.72 -10.62 -6.89
N ALA A 234 -2.89 -10.17 -6.46
CA ALA A 234 -4.07 -11.03 -6.34
C ALA A 234 -4.76 -11.32 -7.68
N ARG A 235 -4.68 -10.38 -8.63
CA ARG A 235 -5.34 -10.43 -9.94
C ARG A 235 -4.39 -9.90 -11.02
N PRO A 236 -3.30 -10.60 -11.32
CA PRO A 236 -2.35 -10.15 -12.35
C PRO A 236 -3.04 -9.96 -13.72
N GLU A 237 -4.05 -10.76 -14.02
CA GLU A 237 -4.87 -10.70 -15.24
C GLU A 237 -5.72 -9.43 -15.37
N HIS A 238 -5.97 -8.71 -14.28
CA HIS A 238 -6.70 -7.42 -14.34
C HIS A 238 -5.85 -6.28 -14.91
N GLY A 239 -4.53 -6.47 -15.07
CA GLY A 239 -3.67 -5.49 -15.74
C GLY A 239 -3.59 -4.13 -15.04
N ASN A 240 -3.66 -4.09 -13.71
CA ASN A 240 -3.51 -2.86 -12.93
C ASN A 240 -2.13 -2.23 -13.19
N ILE A 241 -2.09 -1.24 -14.08
CA ILE A 241 -0.83 -0.68 -14.61
C ILE A 241 0.07 -0.09 -13.53
N ILE A 242 -0.51 0.52 -12.49
CA ILE A 242 0.28 1.03 -11.36
C ILE A 242 0.89 -0.13 -10.57
N GLY A 243 0.13 -1.21 -10.36
CA GLY A 243 0.66 -2.40 -9.70
C GLY A 243 1.79 -3.07 -10.49
N VAL A 244 1.67 -3.10 -11.82
CA VAL A 244 2.73 -3.59 -12.72
C VAL A 244 4.00 -2.75 -12.57
N TRP A 245 3.90 -1.42 -12.63
CA TRP A 245 5.08 -0.55 -12.46
C TRP A 245 5.70 -0.64 -11.07
N VAL A 246 4.88 -0.82 -10.02
CA VAL A 246 5.41 -1.08 -8.67
C VAL A 246 6.17 -2.41 -8.65
N HIS A 247 5.67 -3.45 -9.33
CA HIS A 247 6.38 -4.72 -9.45
C HIS A 247 7.76 -4.54 -10.11
N GLU A 248 7.82 -3.85 -11.25
CA GLU A 248 9.07 -3.53 -11.95
C GLU A 248 10.07 -2.80 -11.06
N LEU A 249 9.62 -1.79 -10.30
CA LEU A 249 10.47 -1.02 -9.40
C LEU A 249 11.06 -1.87 -8.26
N LEU A 250 10.27 -2.82 -7.73
CA LEU A 250 10.74 -3.73 -6.69
C LEU A 250 11.81 -4.69 -7.22
N LEU A 251 11.63 -5.23 -8.43
CA LEU A 251 12.61 -6.09 -9.09
C LEU A 251 13.92 -5.35 -9.38
N LEU A 252 13.85 -4.11 -9.86
CA LEU A 252 15.04 -3.29 -10.10
C LEU A 252 15.84 -3.05 -8.81
N LYS A 253 15.16 -2.69 -7.72
CA LYS A 253 15.81 -2.52 -6.40
C LYS A 253 16.49 -3.81 -5.92
N GLU A 254 15.86 -4.97 -6.13
CA GLU A 254 16.45 -6.25 -5.75
C GLU A 254 17.73 -6.56 -6.55
N GLN A 255 17.73 -6.26 -7.85
CA GLN A 255 18.92 -6.41 -8.71
C GLN A 255 20.04 -5.44 -8.30
N GLU A 256 19.72 -4.19 -7.99
CA GLU A 256 20.69 -3.21 -7.50
C GLU A 256 21.37 -3.67 -6.20
N ILE A 257 20.60 -4.22 -5.26
CA ILE A 257 21.13 -4.79 -4.01
C ILE A 257 22.01 -5.99 -4.31
N ALA A 258 21.57 -6.93 -5.16
CA ALA A 258 22.32 -8.13 -5.51
C ALA A 258 23.66 -7.81 -6.20
N ASN A 259 23.70 -6.74 -7.01
CA ASN A 259 24.92 -6.29 -7.68
C ASN A 259 25.88 -5.49 -6.78
N SER A 260 25.42 -5.09 -5.58
CA SER A 260 26.19 -4.28 -4.63
C SER A 260 26.82 -5.12 -3.49
N VAL A 261 26.57 -6.44 -3.47
CA VAL A 261 27.07 -7.42 -2.49
C VAL A 261 28.12 -8.30 -3.15
#